data_AF-A0A0F9RAA1-F1
#
_entry.id   AF-A0A0F9RAA1-F1
#
_cell.length_a   1.000
_cell.length_b   1.000
_cell.length_c   1.000
_cell.angle_alpha   90.00
_cell.angle_beta   90.00
_cell.angle_gamma   90.00
#
_symmetry.space_group_name_H-M   'P 1'
#
loop_
_entity.id
_entity.type
_entity.pdbx_description
1 polymer ?
#
loop_
_entity_poly.entity_id
_entity_poly.type
_entity_poly.pdbx_seq_one_letter_code
_entity_poly.pdbx_strand_id
1 'polypeptide(L)'
;MANNNIPISHEGRRGCGYRKVGGIYLRGIFLSKPCGRLPIALTTCPSCGRGIRPSRGWTWVEPTELLRATEEEKCGTPALCNKCPIGKGIEDMLGGQAGLIWIGEKHYPTPQAFIKESRAMGISRRLNSVPRDFVLGETWVLFAHRRAIHAPLEIGKEPEWTPGIFQIFKPTSLEIVCDGNESKRIKNRTT
;
A
#
# COMPACT_ATOMS: atom_id res chain seq x y z
N MET A 1 -29.82 19.74 -29.94
CA MET A 1 -28.98 18.53 -29.89
C MET A 1 -27.90 18.76 -28.85
N ALA A 2 -27.92 18.05 -27.72
CA ALA A 2 -26.93 18.23 -26.66
C ALA A 2 -25.60 17.62 -27.11
N ASN A 3 -24.58 18.45 -27.30
CA ASN A 3 -23.21 18.01 -27.54
C ASN A 3 -22.70 17.33 -26.26
N ASN A 4 -22.81 16.01 -26.19
CA ASN A 4 -22.12 15.20 -25.19
C ASN A 4 -20.63 15.15 -25.55
N ASN A 5 -19.92 16.23 -25.26
CA ASN A 5 -18.46 16.27 -25.38
C ASN A 5 -17.89 15.45 -24.22
N ILE A 6 -17.65 14.16 -24.45
CA ILE A 6 -17.02 13.28 -23.47
C ILE A 6 -15.52 13.66 -23.42
N PRO A 7 -15.01 14.19 -22.29
CA PRO A 7 -13.60 14.53 -22.19
C PRO A 7 -12.75 13.26 -22.21
N ILE A 8 -11.88 13.13 -23.20
CA ILE A 8 -10.88 12.05 -23.27
C ILE A 8 -9.73 12.43 -22.34
N SER A 9 -9.55 11.67 -21.26
CA SER A 9 -8.45 11.84 -20.31
C SER A 9 -7.40 10.75 -20.53
N HIS A 10 -6.19 11.14 -20.91
CA HIS A 10 -5.04 10.23 -20.95
C HIS A 10 -4.37 10.17 -19.58
N GLU A 11 -4.34 9.00 -18.95
CA GLU A 11 -3.59 8.85 -17.70
C GLU A 11 -2.09 8.83 -17.99
N GLY A 12 -1.33 9.61 -17.22
CA GLY A 12 0.13 9.61 -17.30
C GLY A 12 0.73 8.22 -17.02
N ARG A 13 1.94 7.97 -17.54
CA ARG A 13 2.68 6.74 -17.24
C ARG A 13 2.89 6.62 -15.72
N ARG A 14 2.65 5.42 -15.20
CA ARG A 14 2.88 5.02 -13.80
C ARG A 14 3.74 3.76 -13.78
N GLY A 15 4.30 3.42 -12.63
CA GLY A 15 4.93 2.13 -12.37
C GLY A 15 3.92 0.97 -12.36
N CYS A 16 3.91 0.15 -11.31
CA CYS A 16 2.99 -1.00 -11.24
C CYS A 16 1.50 -0.59 -11.18
N GLY A 17 1.23 0.69 -10.95
CA GLY A 17 -0.12 1.27 -10.91
C GLY A 17 -0.73 1.63 -12.27
N TYR A 18 0.00 1.44 -13.38
CA TYR A 18 -0.51 1.78 -14.70
C TYR A 18 -1.76 0.95 -15.06
N ARG A 19 -2.84 1.65 -15.43
CA ARG A 19 -4.17 1.05 -15.61
C ARG A 19 -4.27 0.34 -16.95
N LYS A 20 -4.76 -0.90 -16.92
CA LYS A 20 -4.94 -1.80 -18.07
C LYS A 20 -6.36 -2.36 -18.04
N VAL A 21 -6.97 -2.49 -19.22
CA VAL A 21 -8.29 -3.09 -19.42
C VAL A 21 -8.40 -4.44 -18.69
N GLY A 22 -9.55 -4.67 -18.06
CA GLY A 22 -9.86 -5.84 -17.24
C GLY A 22 -9.16 -5.89 -15.89
N GLY A 23 -8.36 -4.88 -15.53
CA GLY A 23 -7.71 -4.80 -14.22
C GLY A 23 -8.58 -4.12 -13.17
N ILE A 24 -8.51 -4.63 -11.94
CA ILE A 24 -9.10 -4.03 -10.74
C ILE A 24 -8.02 -3.22 -10.03
N TYR A 25 -8.32 -1.99 -9.63
CA TYR A 25 -7.36 -1.07 -9.03
C TYR A 25 -7.89 -0.48 -7.73
N LEU A 26 -7.10 -0.59 -6.66
CA LEU A 26 -7.27 0.22 -5.46
C LEU A 26 -6.80 1.64 -5.72
N ARG A 27 -7.60 2.60 -5.31
CA ARG A 27 -7.35 4.01 -5.52
C ARG A 27 -7.44 4.77 -4.21
N GLY A 28 -6.61 5.79 -4.11
CA GLY A 28 -6.58 6.68 -2.96
C GLY A 28 -6.00 8.02 -3.38
N ILE A 29 -6.56 9.11 -2.86
CA ILE A 29 -6.09 10.46 -3.20
C ILE A 29 -4.84 10.81 -2.39
N PHE A 30 -4.80 10.39 -1.11
CA PHE A 30 -3.75 10.76 -0.18
C PHE A 30 -3.12 9.53 0.46
N LEU A 31 -1.80 9.58 0.62
CA LEU A 31 -1.09 8.70 1.55
C LEU A 31 -1.34 9.18 2.98
N SER A 32 -1.16 8.29 3.97
CA SER A 32 -1.15 8.73 5.36
C SER A 32 -0.01 9.72 5.63
N LYS A 33 -0.18 10.55 6.66
CA LYS A 33 0.88 11.47 7.09
C LYS A 33 2.12 10.66 7.48
N PRO A 34 3.35 11.14 7.17
CA PRO A 34 4.57 10.49 7.62
C PRO A 34 4.54 10.25 9.13
N CYS A 35 4.95 9.07 9.56
CA CYS A 35 5.02 8.68 10.96
C CYS A 35 6.46 8.27 11.29
N GLY A 36 6.97 8.67 12.46
CA GLY A 36 8.30 8.26 12.93
C GLY A 36 8.43 6.75 13.21
N ARG A 37 7.31 6.03 13.36
CA ARG A 37 7.29 4.56 13.50
C ARG A 37 7.46 3.83 12.17
N LEU A 38 7.40 4.54 11.04
CA LEU A 38 7.68 3.97 9.73
C LEU A 38 9.11 4.34 9.30
N PRO A 39 9.84 3.42 8.65
CA PRO A 39 9.42 2.07 8.27
C PRO A 39 9.44 1.03 9.40
N ILE A 40 8.49 0.09 9.37
CA ILE A 40 8.43 -1.09 10.27
C ILE A 40 9.18 -2.24 9.61
N ALA A 41 10.22 -2.77 10.25
CA ALA A 41 10.96 -3.91 9.74
C ALA A 41 10.07 -5.16 9.65
N LEU A 42 10.18 -5.88 8.54
CA LEU A 42 9.54 -7.18 8.33
C LEU A 42 10.62 -8.25 8.31
N THR A 43 10.62 -9.10 9.32
CA THR A 43 11.60 -10.17 9.46
C THR A 43 10.97 -11.54 9.17
N THR A 44 11.82 -12.46 8.75
CA THR A 44 11.48 -13.87 8.58
C THR A 44 12.48 -14.70 9.37
N CYS A 45 12.02 -15.64 10.16
CA CYS A 45 12.88 -16.55 10.90
C CYS A 45 13.80 -17.29 9.93
N PRO A 46 15.14 -17.25 10.11
CA PRO A 46 16.06 -17.91 9.19
C PRO A 46 15.98 -19.45 9.27
N SER A 47 15.49 -20.00 10.39
CA SER A 47 15.36 -21.45 10.58
C SER A 47 14.07 -22.01 9.97
N CYS A 48 12.91 -21.57 10.46
CA CYS A 48 11.62 -22.11 10.02
C CYS A 48 10.96 -21.30 8.90
N GLY A 49 11.51 -20.13 8.56
CA GLY A 49 10.98 -19.24 7.55
C GLY A 49 9.63 -18.60 7.91
N ARG A 50 9.12 -18.78 9.13
CA ARG A 50 7.92 -18.09 9.62
C ARG A 50 8.16 -16.58 9.65
N GLY A 51 7.11 -15.80 9.46
CA GLY A 51 7.17 -14.34 9.35
C GLY A 51 6.55 -13.83 8.06
N ILE A 52 6.65 -12.53 7.82
CA ILE A 52 6.00 -11.88 6.68
C ILE A 52 6.97 -11.87 5.49
N ARG A 53 6.64 -12.65 4.45
CA ARG A 53 7.45 -12.74 3.23
C ARG A 53 6.91 -11.81 2.13
N PRO A 54 7.80 -11.32 1.26
CA PRO A 54 7.39 -10.71 -0.01
C PRO A 54 6.45 -11.60 -0.81
N SER A 55 5.24 -11.09 -1.07
CA SER A 55 4.21 -11.76 -1.86
C SER A 55 3.77 -10.87 -3.02
N ARG A 56 3.24 -11.47 -4.09
CA ARG A 56 2.71 -10.70 -5.25
C ARG A 56 1.24 -10.28 -5.07
N GLY A 57 0.61 -10.70 -3.98
CA GLY A 57 -0.82 -10.56 -3.74
C GLY A 57 -1.13 -9.77 -2.48
N TRP A 58 -2.39 -9.87 -2.06
CA TRP A 58 -2.87 -9.35 -0.79
C TRP A 58 -2.56 -10.33 0.33
N THR A 59 -2.17 -9.81 1.49
CA THR A 59 -2.02 -10.60 2.71
C THR A 59 -2.74 -9.88 3.84
N TRP A 60 -3.63 -10.58 4.55
CA TRP A 60 -4.23 -10.02 5.76
C TRP A 60 -3.21 -10.05 6.91
N VAL A 61 -3.10 -8.94 7.63
CA VAL A 61 -2.24 -8.79 8.80
C VAL A 61 -2.99 -8.09 9.91
N GLU A 62 -2.54 -8.28 11.14
CA GLU A 62 -2.99 -7.51 12.30
C GLU A 62 -2.01 -6.35 12.53
N PRO A 63 -2.36 -5.12 12.12
CA PRO A 63 -1.45 -3.98 12.18
C PRO A 63 -1.09 -3.60 13.62
N THR A 64 -1.98 -3.84 14.59
CA THR A 64 -1.73 -3.58 16.01
C THR A 64 -0.54 -4.40 16.52
N GLU A 65 -0.50 -5.69 16.21
CA GLU A 65 0.60 -6.58 16.61
C GLU A 65 1.92 -6.20 15.92
N LEU A 66 1.87 -5.84 14.64
CA LEU A 66 3.06 -5.38 13.90
C LEU A 66 3.68 -4.13 14.51
N LEU A 67 2.86 -3.19 14.98
CA LEU A 67 3.32 -1.94 15.57
C LEU A 67 3.74 -2.11 17.05
N ARG A 68 3.12 -3.02 17.80
CA ARG A 68 3.58 -3.41 19.15
C ARG A 68 4.95 -4.07 19.13
N ALA A 69 5.26 -4.80 18.05
CA ALA A 69 6.55 -5.47 17.87
C ALA A 69 7.70 -4.52 17.44
N THR A 70 7.41 -3.25 17.15
CA THR A 70 8.41 -2.26 16.73
C THR A 70 8.83 -1.34 17.87
N GLU A 71 10.10 -0.97 17.89
CA GLU A 71 10.61 0.04 18.81
C GLU A 71 9.93 1.40 18.56
N GLU A 72 9.53 2.07 19.64
CA GLU A 72 8.92 3.39 19.55
C GLU A 72 9.97 4.47 19.26
N GLU A 73 10.29 4.69 17.99
CA GLU A 73 11.02 5.91 17.63
C GLU A 73 10.11 7.14 17.84
N LYS A 74 10.70 8.19 18.43
CA LYS A 74 9.99 9.43 18.71
C LYS A 74 9.43 10.02 17.41
N CYS A 75 8.11 10.14 17.34
CA CYS A 75 7.45 10.81 16.22
C CYS A 75 7.95 12.26 16.11
N GLY A 76 8.45 12.65 14.93
CA GLY A 76 8.88 14.03 14.66
C GLY A 76 7.75 15.07 14.66
N THR A 77 6.49 14.64 14.80
CA THR A 77 5.30 15.52 14.93
C THR A 77 4.40 15.10 16.10
N PRO A 78 4.89 15.17 17.35
CA PRO A 78 4.20 14.58 18.50
C PRO A 78 2.81 15.17 18.74
N ALA A 79 2.58 16.45 18.43
CA ALA A 79 1.29 17.13 18.59
C ALA A 79 0.14 16.51 17.75
N LEU A 80 0.45 15.79 16.67
CA LEU A 80 -0.55 15.16 15.80
C LEU A 80 -0.57 13.64 15.92
N CYS A 81 0.24 13.06 16.80
CA CYS A 81 0.40 11.60 16.92
C CYS A 81 -0.90 10.90 17.33
N ASN A 82 -1.74 11.56 18.15
CA ASN A 82 -3.03 10.99 18.59
C ASN A 82 -4.09 10.93 17.48
N LYS A 83 -3.88 11.65 16.37
CA LYS A 83 -4.77 11.65 15.19
C LYS A 83 -4.14 10.89 14.02
N CYS A 84 -2.97 10.29 14.23
CA CYS A 84 -2.27 9.51 13.24
C CYS A 84 -2.75 8.05 13.32
N PRO A 85 -3.10 7.42 12.18
CA PRO A 85 -3.51 6.01 12.17
C PRO A 85 -2.43 5.05 12.70
N ILE A 86 -1.16 5.46 12.69
CA ILE A 86 -0.01 4.66 13.19
C ILE A 86 0.34 5.00 14.65
N GLY A 87 -0.10 6.17 15.14
CA GLY A 87 0.16 6.65 16.50
C GLY A 87 -0.84 6.07 17.51
N LYS A 88 -1.40 6.89 18.40
CA LYS A 88 -2.37 6.40 19.40
C LYS A 88 -3.73 5.98 18.80
N GLY A 89 -4.00 6.32 17.54
CA GLY A 89 -5.21 5.89 16.84
C GLY A 89 -5.16 4.44 16.34
N ILE A 90 -4.18 3.64 16.77
CA ILE A 90 -3.94 2.30 16.20
C ILE A 90 -5.07 1.31 16.51
N GLU A 91 -5.55 1.25 17.75
CA GLU A 91 -6.65 0.34 18.12
C GLU A 91 -8.00 0.86 17.59
N ASP A 92 -8.20 2.18 17.60
CA ASP A 92 -9.46 2.79 17.17
C ASP A 92 -9.59 2.93 15.64
N MET A 93 -8.49 3.15 14.91
CA MET A 93 -8.49 3.38 13.45
C MET A 93 -7.99 2.19 12.64
N LEU A 94 -7.06 1.39 13.18
CA LEU A 94 -6.52 0.18 12.54
C LEU A 94 -6.99 -1.12 13.23
N GLY A 95 -7.85 -1.02 14.25
CA GLY A 95 -8.39 -2.19 14.96
C GLY A 95 -8.99 -3.22 14.00
N GLY A 96 -8.54 -4.46 14.14
CA GLY A 96 -8.93 -5.56 13.25
C GLY A 96 -7.84 -5.91 12.22
N GLN A 97 -8.25 -6.34 11.03
CA GLN A 97 -7.35 -6.76 9.97
C GLN A 97 -7.09 -5.64 8.96
N ALA A 98 -5.87 -5.60 8.45
CA ALA A 98 -5.48 -4.69 7.37
C ALA A 98 -4.79 -5.44 6.23
N GLY A 99 -4.88 -4.87 5.03
CA GLY A 99 -4.25 -5.43 3.85
C GLY A 99 -2.78 -5.09 3.75
N LEU A 100 -1.92 -6.07 3.55
CA LEU A 100 -0.52 -5.86 3.20
C LEU A 100 -0.32 -6.10 1.70
N ILE A 101 0.27 -5.11 1.02
CA ILE A 101 0.65 -5.21 -0.39
C ILE A 101 2.12 -4.84 -0.56
N TRP A 102 2.85 -5.66 -1.29
CA TRP A 102 4.22 -5.37 -1.67
C TRP A 102 4.28 -4.49 -2.93
N ILE A 103 5.05 -3.41 -2.83
CA ILE A 103 5.44 -2.58 -3.95
C ILE A 103 6.70 -3.17 -4.58
N GLY A 104 6.65 -3.40 -5.89
CA GLY A 104 7.69 -4.13 -6.61
C GLY A 104 8.89 -3.25 -6.95
N GLU A 105 10.09 -3.67 -6.51
CA GLU A 105 11.34 -2.92 -6.70
C GLU A 105 11.73 -2.73 -8.18
N LYS A 106 11.26 -3.62 -9.07
CA LYS A 106 11.43 -3.48 -10.53
C LYS A 106 10.77 -2.20 -11.07
N HIS A 107 9.65 -1.78 -10.49
CA HIS A 107 8.92 -0.58 -10.90
C HIS A 107 9.27 0.63 -10.04
N TYR A 108 9.60 0.40 -8.78
CA TYR A 108 9.96 1.44 -7.83
C TYR A 108 11.23 1.02 -7.10
N PRO A 109 12.42 1.46 -7.55
CA PRO A 109 13.68 1.04 -6.93
C PRO A 109 13.77 1.32 -5.42
N THR A 110 13.02 2.33 -4.95
CA THR A 110 12.92 2.73 -3.55
C THR A 110 11.48 3.04 -3.15
N PRO A 111 11.13 2.97 -1.85
CA PRO A 111 9.85 3.46 -1.32
C PRO A 111 9.55 4.91 -1.71
N GLN A 112 10.57 5.76 -1.71
CA GLN A 112 10.47 7.18 -2.05
C GLN A 112 10.02 7.37 -3.51
N ALA A 113 10.42 6.50 -4.44
CA ALA A 113 9.95 6.54 -5.82
C ALA A 113 8.42 6.33 -5.90
N PHE A 114 7.88 5.37 -5.14
CA PHE A 114 6.44 5.14 -5.05
C PHE A 114 5.71 6.31 -4.37
N ILE A 115 6.26 6.84 -3.28
CA ILE A 115 5.68 7.98 -2.58
C ILE A 115 5.62 9.21 -3.49
N LYS A 116 6.68 9.49 -4.26
CA LYS A 116 6.74 10.62 -5.19
C LYS A 116 5.65 10.51 -6.26
N GLU A 117 5.51 9.35 -6.90
CA GLU A 117 4.44 9.10 -7.87
C GLU A 117 3.05 9.23 -7.24
N SER A 118 2.85 8.60 -6.08
CA SER A 118 1.57 8.62 -5.36
C SER A 118 1.16 10.02 -4.92
N ARG A 119 2.10 10.89 -4.53
CA ARG A 119 1.82 12.30 -4.21
C ARG A 119 1.45 13.11 -5.43
N ALA A 120 2.08 12.84 -6.58
CA ALA A 120 1.83 13.58 -7.81
C ALA A 120 0.51 13.18 -8.48
N MET A 121 0.13 11.91 -8.40
CA MET A 121 -0.94 11.35 -9.22
C MET A 121 -2.02 10.59 -8.43
N GLY A 122 -1.92 10.54 -7.10
CA GLY A 122 -2.70 9.62 -6.27
C GLY A 122 -2.22 8.18 -6.39
N ILE A 123 -2.76 7.33 -5.52
CA ILE A 123 -2.46 5.90 -5.45
C ILE A 123 -3.29 5.17 -6.50
N SER A 124 -2.65 4.30 -7.26
CA SER A 124 -3.29 3.33 -8.14
C SER A 124 -2.55 2.01 -7.99
N ARG A 125 -3.21 0.98 -7.45
CA ARG A 125 -2.58 -0.34 -7.26
C ARG A 125 -3.48 -1.44 -7.77
N ARG A 126 -2.99 -2.18 -8.77
CA ARG A 126 -3.70 -3.34 -9.31
C ARG A 126 -3.86 -4.44 -8.27
N LEU A 127 -5.05 -5.02 -8.20
CA LEU A 127 -5.36 -6.25 -7.49
C LEU A 127 -5.59 -7.39 -8.49
N ASN A 128 -5.27 -8.62 -8.09
CA ASN A 128 -5.64 -9.81 -8.85
C ASN A 128 -7.13 -10.13 -8.66
N SER A 129 -7.60 -9.97 -7.43
CA SER A 129 -9.00 -10.06 -7.03
C SER A 129 -9.23 -9.13 -5.84
N VAL A 130 -10.48 -8.74 -5.59
CA VAL A 130 -10.85 -8.09 -4.34
C VAL A 130 -10.82 -9.15 -3.23
N PRO A 131 -10.07 -8.94 -2.13
CA PRO A 131 -10.06 -9.86 -1.00
C PRO A 131 -11.47 -10.03 -0.41
N ARG A 132 -11.79 -11.24 0.05
CA ARG A 132 -12.95 -11.45 0.93
C ARG A 132 -12.77 -10.57 2.17
N ASP A 133 -13.84 -9.96 2.64
CA ASP A 133 -13.88 -9.08 3.82
C ASP A 133 -13.17 -7.71 3.64
N PHE A 134 -12.74 -7.37 2.42
CA PHE A 134 -12.32 -6.01 2.11
C PHE A 134 -13.53 -5.06 2.09
N VAL A 135 -13.47 -3.98 2.87
CA VAL A 135 -14.50 -2.93 2.92
C VAL A 135 -13.87 -1.59 2.53
N LEU A 136 -14.38 -1.01 1.44
CA LEU A 136 -13.90 0.27 0.91
C LEU A 136 -14.13 1.41 1.93
N GLY A 137 -13.13 2.26 2.16
CA GLY A 137 -13.21 3.35 3.14
C GLY A 137 -13.04 2.92 4.61
N GLU A 138 -13.00 1.61 4.87
CA GLU A 138 -12.80 1.07 6.22
C GLU A 138 -11.46 0.34 6.31
N THR A 139 -11.23 -0.64 5.42
CA THR A 139 -10.01 -1.44 5.42
C THR A 139 -8.79 -0.60 5.05
N TRP A 140 -7.82 -0.55 5.95
CA TRP A 140 -6.52 0.05 5.68
C TRP A 140 -5.61 -0.88 4.91
N VAL A 141 -4.70 -0.27 4.14
CA VAL A 141 -3.70 -0.97 3.35
C VAL A 141 -2.30 -0.46 3.70
N LEU A 142 -1.45 -1.41 4.05
CA LEU A 142 -0.04 -1.25 4.38
C LEU A 142 0.79 -1.59 3.14
N PHE A 143 1.69 -0.68 2.78
CA PHE A 143 2.64 -0.88 1.69
C PHE A 143 3.99 -1.32 2.23
N ALA A 144 4.44 -2.48 1.78
CA ALA A 144 5.76 -3.00 2.05
C ALA A 144 6.69 -2.89 0.84
N HIS A 145 7.98 -2.78 1.10
CA HIS A 145 9.03 -2.77 0.09
C HIS A 145 10.23 -3.60 0.55
N ARG A 146 10.94 -4.25 -0.38
CA ARG A 146 12.16 -5.03 -0.07
C ARG A 146 13.31 -4.16 0.43
N ARG A 147 13.33 -2.90 0.00
CA ARG A 147 14.35 -1.90 0.31
C ARG A 147 13.76 -0.77 1.15
N ALA A 148 13.11 -1.09 2.26
CA ALA A 148 12.42 -0.09 3.08
C ALA A 148 13.36 0.61 4.05
N ILE A 149 14.27 -0.16 4.65
CA ILE A 149 15.26 0.27 5.64
C ILE A 149 16.63 -0.01 5.05
N HIS A 150 17.57 0.93 5.17
CA HIS A 150 18.98 0.71 4.82
C HIS A 150 19.83 0.76 6.09
N ALA A 151 20.82 -0.11 6.17
CA ALA A 151 21.88 0.02 7.16
C ALA A 151 22.72 1.28 6.89
N PRO A 152 23.43 1.81 7.90
CA PRO A 152 24.43 2.85 7.69
C PRO A 152 25.41 2.45 6.56
N LEU A 153 25.70 3.40 5.68
CA LEU A 153 26.65 3.16 4.59
C LEU A 153 28.05 3.05 5.16
N GLU A 154 28.66 1.89 5.00
CA GLU A 154 30.06 1.67 5.34
C GLU A 154 30.92 1.73 4.08
N ILE A 155 32.06 2.42 4.15
CA ILE A 155 32.99 2.55 3.02
C ILE A 155 33.46 1.15 2.59
N GLY A 156 33.27 0.84 1.30
CA GLY A 156 33.68 -0.44 0.71
C GLY A 156 32.69 -1.59 0.91
N LYS A 157 31.51 -1.35 1.51
CA LYS A 157 30.43 -2.34 1.60
C LYS A 157 29.24 -1.97 0.73
N GLU A 158 28.61 -2.98 0.16
CA GLU A 158 27.33 -2.82 -0.52
C GLU A 158 26.23 -2.45 0.48
N PRO A 159 25.26 -1.60 0.10
CA PRO A 159 24.16 -1.23 0.98
C PRO A 159 23.31 -2.44 1.37
N GLU A 160 23.19 -2.69 2.67
CA GLU A 160 22.29 -3.71 3.19
C GLU A 160 20.89 -3.13 3.37
N TRP A 161 19.89 -3.88 2.89
CA TRP A 161 18.49 -3.48 2.93
C TRP A 161 17.66 -4.45 3.74
N THR A 162 16.85 -3.90 4.64
CA THR A 162 15.84 -4.65 5.37
C THR A 162 14.45 -4.37 4.79
N PRO A 163 13.67 -5.43 4.47
CA PRO A 163 12.28 -5.28 4.05
C PRO A 163 11.44 -4.64 5.14
N GLY A 164 10.43 -3.86 4.75
CA GLY A 164 9.60 -3.19 5.74
C GLY A 164 8.36 -2.54 5.17
N ILE A 165 7.42 -2.25 6.06
CA ILE A 165 6.24 -1.44 5.79
C ILE A 165 6.67 0.01 5.86
N PHE A 166 6.50 0.76 4.78
CA PHE A 166 7.04 2.12 4.67
C PHE A 166 5.94 3.20 4.59
N GLN A 167 4.70 2.79 4.33
CA GLN A 167 3.57 3.71 4.20
C GLN A 167 2.26 2.94 4.35
N ILE A 168 1.21 3.63 4.80
CA ILE A 168 -0.15 3.12 4.81
C ILE A 168 -1.10 4.09 4.12
N PHE A 169 -2.24 3.59 3.67
CA PHE A 169 -3.32 4.42 3.15
C PHE A 169 -4.67 3.72 3.32
N LYS A 170 -5.74 4.51 3.21
CA LYS A 170 -7.11 4.04 3.20
C LYS A 170 -7.67 4.23 1.78
N PRO A 171 -8.05 3.16 1.06
CA PRO A 171 -8.60 3.27 -0.28
C PRO A 171 -9.93 4.03 -0.28
N THR A 172 -10.10 4.92 -1.26
CA THR A 172 -11.31 5.74 -1.45
C THR A 172 -12.16 5.27 -2.61
N SER A 173 -11.58 4.56 -3.58
CA SER A 173 -12.33 3.87 -4.64
C SER A 173 -11.69 2.54 -5.04
N LEU A 174 -12.53 1.66 -5.59
CA LEU A 174 -12.14 0.48 -6.32
C LEU A 174 -12.60 0.65 -7.77
N GLU A 175 -11.67 0.61 -8.72
CA GLU A 175 -11.97 0.89 -10.13
C GLU A 175 -11.66 -0.32 -11.01
N ILE A 176 -12.53 -0.57 -11.98
CA ILE A 176 -12.30 -1.55 -13.05
C ILE A 176 -12.10 -0.76 -14.34
N VAL A 177 -11.05 -1.10 -15.09
CA VAL A 177 -10.82 -0.50 -16.40
C VAL A 177 -11.56 -1.33 -17.43
N CYS A 178 -12.55 -0.72 -18.07
CA CYS A 178 -13.40 -1.36 -19.07
C CYS A 178 -13.02 -0.91 -20.49
N ASP A 179 -13.26 -1.75 -21.50
CA ASP A 179 -13.13 -1.38 -22.92
C ASP A 179 -14.48 -0.99 -23.56
N GLY A 180 -15.58 -1.13 -22.82
CA GLY A 180 -16.92 -0.74 -23.26
C GLY A 180 -17.70 -1.85 -23.98
N ASN A 181 -17.09 -3.01 -24.22
CA ASN A 181 -17.75 -4.17 -24.84
C ASN A 181 -18.27 -5.18 -23.80
N GLU A 182 -18.25 -4.84 -22.51
CA GLU A 182 -18.68 -5.76 -21.46
C GLU A 182 -20.21 -5.90 -21.40
N SER A 183 -20.71 -7.14 -21.51
CA SER A 183 -22.07 -7.47 -21.13
C SER A 183 -22.16 -7.49 -19.59
N LYS A 184 -23.11 -6.74 -19.02
CA LYS A 184 -23.35 -6.58 -17.57
C LYS A 184 -23.44 -7.94 -16.83
N ARG A 185 -22.32 -8.51 -16.39
CA ARG A 185 -22.28 -9.65 -15.47
C ARG A 185 -21.11 -9.48 -14.51
N ILE A 186 -21.38 -8.80 -13.39
CA ILE A 186 -20.53 -8.90 -12.20
C ILE A 186 -20.73 -10.32 -11.67
N LYS A 187 -19.75 -11.21 -11.92
CA LYS A 187 -19.74 -12.54 -11.32
C LYS A 187 -19.22 -12.42 -9.90
N ASN A 188 -20.12 -12.37 -8.93
CA ASN A 188 -19.79 -12.71 -7.55
C ASN A 188 -19.40 -14.20 -7.54
N ARG A 189 -18.10 -14.49 -7.45
CA ARG A 189 -17.62 -15.87 -7.33
C ARG A 189 -17.56 -16.22 -5.85
N THR A 190 -18.70 -16.68 -5.34
CA THR A 190 -18.80 -17.34 -4.04
C THR A 190 -18.33 -18.78 -4.20
N THR A 191 -17.14 -19.08 -3.70
CA THR A 191 -16.70 -20.41 -3.25
C THR A 191 -15.78 -20.17 -2.07
#